data_AF-A0A6J2Q606-F1
#
_entry.id   AF-A0A6J2Q606-F1
#
_cell.length_a   1.000
_cell.length_b   1.000
_cell.length_c   1.000
_cell.angle_alpha   90.00
_cell.angle_beta   90.00
_cell.angle_gamma   90.00
#
_symmetry.space_group_name_H-M   'P 1'
#
loop_
_entity.id
_entity.type
_entity.pdbx_description
1 polymer ?
#
loop_
_entity_poly.entity_id
_entity_poly.type
_entity_poly.pdbx_seq_one_letter_code
_entity_poly.pdbx_strand_id
1 'polypeptide(L)'
;MSKDRKQIGPLNPVEGLLSIKRYDSLLFGRRRQTVDDAEKSSDICEGVPPPYKSRLIFRDNGGCVIIFVRFTGAFNPPVFRDSILTPCPPPVPVPVTLAMTPRIASKVSVNMAHHIHPSLRFPDRKTTPVPEDTPKVQGYDFNQGVDHHALLKSYFNTGFQATNVGLAIQEINNMIDRRQQPMKAVNGFVDEDPSTCPCLRSCTIFLSYTSNLISCGVRESIRYLVEHKMVDVLATTAGGIEEDLIKCLGPVYLGAFTLSGKDLYEKGLNRIGNTLMPEDNYDKFDQWMRPILKQMLLEQNTQGVRWTPSKVIHRLGKEINNPESVCYWAYKNNIPVFSPALTDGAIGDMFYLFSVENPGLIVDIVEDVSKLNNLAVAANSSGVIILGGGVAKHHICNANTWRNGADFAVYVNTALEFDGCDSGARPDEAVSWGKIRTNAKPVKVFADASIIFPLLVAETFAVHANKMTAGKKNK
;
A
#
# COMPACT_ATOMS: atom_id res chain seq x y z
N MET A 1 -15.94 -12.55 82.67
CA MET A 1 -14.54 -12.43 83.13
C MET A 1 -14.05 -11.03 82.84
N SER A 2 -13.37 -10.45 83.81
CA SER A 2 -13.09 -9.03 83.97
C SER A 2 -11.75 -8.58 83.37
N LYS A 3 -11.65 -7.26 83.12
CA LYS A 3 -10.44 -6.38 83.10
C LYS A 3 -9.55 -6.50 81.84
N ASP A 4 -9.02 -5.43 81.22
CA ASP A 4 -8.77 -4.05 81.64
C ASP A 4 -8.63 -3.06 80.45
N ARG A 5 -8.77 -1.76 80.77
CA ARG A 5 -8.79 -0.56 79.90
C ARG A 5 -7.42 -0.18 79.30
N LYS A 6 -7.44 0.57 78.18
CA LYS A 6 -6.77 1.88 78.03
C LYS A 6 -7.37 2.71 76.87
N GLN A 7 -7.81 3.94 77.20
CA GLN A 7 -8.22 5.03 76.30
C GLN A 7 -6.99 5.79 75.78
N ILE A 8 -6.98 6.28 74.53
CA ILE A 8 -6.43 7.58 74.10
C ILE A 8 -7.28 8.12 72.93
N GLY A 9 -7.63 9.41 72.97
CA GLY A 9 -8.57 10.11 72.09
C GLY A 9 -7.99 10.64 70.74
N PRO A 10 -8.73 11.54 70.05
CA PRO A 10 -8.57 11.82 68.62
C PRO A 10 -7.51 12.90 68.32
N LEU A 11 -6.87 12.82 67.16
CA LEU A 11 -5.96 13.85 66.63
C LEU A 11 -6.39 14.30 65.24
N ASN A 12 -6.49 15.62 65.10
CA ASN A 12 -6.89 16.38 63.91
C ASN A 12 -5.93 16.19 62.71
N PRO A 13 -6.39 16.43 61.47
CA PRO A 13 -5.52 16.55 60.32
C PRO A 13 -4.76 17.90 60.35
N VAL A 14 -3.44 17.83 60.13
CA VAL A 14 -2.55 18.98 60.03
C VAL A 14 -2.59 19.51 58.58
N GLU A 15 -2.90 20.80 58.46
CA GLU A 15 -2.73 21.60 57.24
C GLU A 15 -1.25 21.68 56.84
N GLY A 16 -0.98 21.40 55.57
CA GLY A 16 0.30 21.68 54.93
C GLY A 16 0.06 22.31 53.56
N LEU A 17 0.09 23.65 53.52
CA LEU A 17 0.11 24.44 52.30
C LEU A 17 1.30 24.04 51.42
N LEU A 18 1.06 23.70 50.16
CA LEU A 18 2.04 23.76 49.09
C LEU A 18 1.52 24.69 47.99
N SER A 19 2.15 25.86 47.91
CA SER A 19 1.81 26.91 46.95
C SER A 19 2.12 26.44 45.53
N ILE A 20 1.13 26.49 44.66
CA ILE A 20 1.31 26.44 43.21
C ILE A 20 1.88 27.79 42.78
N LYS A 21 3.18 27.84 42.45
CA LYS A 21 3.76 28.98 41.73
C LYS A 21 3.43 28.84 40.24
N ARG A 22 2.61 29.76 39.75
CA ARG A 22 2.53 30.16 38.34
C ARG A 22 3.94 30.52 37.86
N TYR A 23 4.33 30.02 36.70
CA TYR A 23 5.34 30.69 35.87
C TYR A 23 4.60 31.27 34.67
N ASP A 24 4.26 32.56 34.80
CA ASP A 24 3.94 33.41 33.67
C ASP A 24 5.23 33.78 32.95
N SER A 25 5.09 33.77 31.62
CA SER A 25 5.96 34.31 30.60
C SER A 25 6.49 35.73 30.91
N LEU A 26 7.80 35.93 30.79
CA LEU A 26 8.39 37.26 30.63
C LEU A 26 9.45 37.26 29.53
N LEU A 27 9.04 37.89 28.44
CA LEU A 27 9.75 38.63 27.39
C LEU A 27 11.14 39.17 27.77
N PHE A 28 12.06 39.20 26.78
CA PHE A 28 12.89 40.32 26.31
C PHE A 28 13.81 39.73 25.19
N GLY A 29 13.86 40.17 23.94
CA GLY A 29 13.69 41.52 23.38
C GLY A 29 15.03 42.28 23.43
N ARG A 30 15.85 42.20 22.36
CA ARG A 30 16.96 43.10 21.97
C ARG A 30 17.65 42.53 20.72
N ARG A 31 18.16 43.27 19.73
CA ARG A 31 18.09 44.66 19.24
C ARG A 31 18.89 44.65 17.92
N ARG A 32 18.49 45.42 16.92
CA ARG A 32 19.27 45.74 15.71
C ARG A 32 20.42 46.72 16.02
N GLN A 33 21.53 46.57 15.29
CA GLN A 33 22.52 47.60 14.86
C GLN A 33 23.21 47.00 13.61
N THR A 34 22.98 47.47 12.37
CA THR A 34 23.62 48.58 11.61
C THR A 34 25.15 48.49 11.55
N VAL A 35 25.92 48.67 10.46
CA VAL A 35 25.76 49.14 9.05
C VAL A 35 27.17 49.05 8.41
N ASP A 36 27.28 48.75 7.09
CA ASP A 36 28.34 49.05 6.08
C ASP A 36 29.84 48.68 6.37
N ASP A 37 30.78 48.45 5.44
CA ASP A 37 30.91 48.42 3.97
C ASP A 37 32.30 47.78 3.63
N ALA A 38 32.52 47.49 2.34
CA ALA A 38 33.81 47.42 1.62
C ALA A 38 34.60 46.08 1.47
N GLU A 39 34.46 45.53 0.25
CA GLU A 39 35.48 45.19 -0.74
C GLU A 39 36.61 44.14 -0.51
N LYS A 40 36.58 43.16 -1.43
CA LYS A 40 37.64 42.59 -2.30
C LYS A 40 38.60 41.48 -1.82
N SER A 41 38.61 40.45 -2.69
CA SER A 41 39.65 39.45 -2.97
C SER A 41 39.79 38.32 -1.95
N SER A 42 39.99 37.05 -2.29
CA SER A 42 40.40 36.38 -3.53
C SER A 42 40.02 34.88 -3.44
N ASP A 43 40.07 34.20 -4.58
CA ASP A 43 39.94 32.75 -4.80
C ASP A 43 40.33 31.83 -3.63
N ILE A 44 39.61 30.71 -3.45
CA ILE A 44 40.14 29.33 -3.39
C ILE A 44 38.98 28.32 -3.26
N CYS A 45 39.12 27.26 -4.06
CA CYS A 45 38.26 26.14 -4.39
C CYS A 45 37.38 25.48 -3.30
N GLU A 46 36.22 25.02 -3.78
CA GLU A 46 35.33 24.02 -3.19
C GLU A 46 36.06 22.72 -2.82
N GLY A 47 35.80 22.22 -1.61
CA GLY A 47 36.25 20.93 -1.10
C GLY A 47 35.09 20.10 -0.56
N VAL A 48 34.93 18.90 -1.11
CA VAL A 48 33.94 17.86 -0.79
C VAL A 48 34.04 17.39 0.68
N PRO A 49 32.92 17.17 1.40
CA PRO A 49 32.94 16.63 2.77
C PRO A 49 33.18 15.10 2.81
N PRO A 50 33.83 14.55 3.85
CA PRO A 50 34.14 13.12 3.95
C PRO A 50 32.92 12.26 4.38
N PRO A 51 32.89 10.96 4.07
CA PRO A 51 31.76 10.09 4.36
C PRO A 51 31.69 9.66 5.83
N TYR A 52 30.45 9.55 6.31
CA TYR A 52 30.01 9.17 7.65
C TYR A 52 30.65 7.87 8.17
N LYS A 53 31.19 7.92 9.39
CA LYS A 53 31.45 6.73 10.23
C LYS A 53 30.31 6.58 11.24
N SER A 54 29.48 5.55 11.07
CA SER A 54 28.49 5.14 12.08
C SER A 54 29.19 4.42 13.25
N ARG A 55 28.99 4.91 14.48
CA ARG A 55 29.43 4.26 15.73
C ARG A 55 28.23 3.55 16.37
N LEU A 56 28.35 2.26 16.65
CA LEU A 56 27.46 1.55 17.57
C LEU A 56 28.14 1.50 18.94
N ILE A 57 27.48 2.06 19.96
CA ILE A 57 27.92 2.01 21.36
C ILE A 57 26.89 1.17 22.11
N PHE A 58 27.29 0.03 22.64
CA PHE A 58 26.52 -0.68 23.66
C PHE A 58 27.08 -0.29 25.03
N ARG A 59 26.20 0.15 25.92
CA ARG A 59 26.52 0.35 27.35
C ARG A 59 25.95 -0.83 28.10
N ASP A 60 26.82 -1.55 28.81
CA ASP A 60 26.40 -2.27 29.99
C ASP A 60 27.38 -2.03 31.14
N ASN A 61 26.87 -2.09 32.36
CA ASN A 61 27.52 -1.59 33.56
C ASN A 61 28.84 -2.31 33.88
N GLY A 62 29.96 -1.58 33.75
CA GLY A 62 31.24 -1.96 34.36
C GLY A 62 32.32 -2.48 33.41
N GLY A 63 32.71 -1.69 32.40
CA GLY A 63 33.95 -1.89 31.65
C GLY A 63 33.85 -1.49 30.17
N CYS A 64 34.77 -0.63 29.69
CA CYS A 64 34.81 -0.21 28.30
C CYS A 64 35.72 -1.18 27.51
N VAL A 65 35.14 -2.02 26.65
CA VAL A 65 35.89 -2.87 25.70
C VAL A 65 35.73 -2.29 24.31
N ILE A 66 36.83 -1.84 23.70
CA ILE A 66 36.87 -1.39 22.30
C ILE A 66 37.29 -2.59 21.45
N ILE A 67 36.39 -3.11 20.63
CA ILE A 67 36.71 -4.13 19.61
C ILE A 67 36.84 -3.45 18.25
N PHE A 68 38.03 -3.55 17.64
CA PHE A 68 38.25 -3.17 16.25
C PHE A 68 37.92 -4.36 15.35
N VAL A 69 36.83 -4.27 14.58
CA VAL A 69 36.54 -5.22 13.51
C VAL A 69 37.18 -4.70 12.21
N ARG A 70 38.18 -5.43 11.70
CA ARG A 70 38.84 -5.14 10.43
C ARG A 70 38.22 -6.03 9.35
N PHE A 71 37.44 -5.45 8.43
CA PHE A 71 37.02 -6.15 7.22
C PHE A 71 38.17 -6.12 6.20
N THR A 72 38.73 -7.28 5.87
CA THR A 72 39.61 -7.44 4.70
C THR A 72 38.81 -8.08 3.58
N GLY A 73 38.37 -7.27 2.62
CA GLY A 73 37.76 -7.69 1.37
C GLY A 73 37.89 -6.58 0.35
N ALA A 74 38.71 -6.79 -0.68
CA ALA A 74 38.94 -5.82 -1.74
C ALA A 74 37.75 -5.79 -2.72
N PHE A 75 37.12 -4.62 -2.87
CA PHE A 75 36.24 -4.30 -3.99
C PHE A 75 36.64 -2.90 -4.49
N ASN A 76 37.16 -2.85 -5.72
CA ASN A 76 37.44 -1.60 -6.43
C ASN A 76 36.14 -1.02 -7.01
N PRO A 77 35.82 0.27 -6.78
CA PRO A 77 34.80 0.99 -7.56
C PRO A 77 35.41 1.59 -8.85
N PRO A 78 34.62 1.76 -9.93
CA PRO A 78 35.11 2.39 -11.16
C PRO A 78 35.15 3.91 -10.99
N VAL A 79 36.28 4.52 -11.35
CA VAL A 79 36.44 5.97 -11.46
C VAL A 79 36.42 6.34 -12.94
N PHE A 80 35.43 7.14 -13.35
CA PHE A 80 35.49 7.89 -14.61
C PHE A 80 36.55 8.99 -14.48
N ARG A 81 37.50 9.04 -15.41
CA ARG A 81 38.33 10.21 -15.68
C ARG A 81 38.38 10.46 -17.18
N ASP A 82 38.06 11.69 -17.54
CA ASP A 82 38.27 12.30 -18.85
C ASP A 82 39.72 12.12 -19.29
N SER A 83 39.93 11.65 -20.52
CA SER A 83 41.23 11.61 -21.17
C SER A 83 41.16 12.22 -22.57
N ILE A 84 42.07 13.17 -22.74
CA ILE A 84 42.32 14.07 -23.86
C ILE A 84 42.78 13.28 -25.09
N LEU A 85 42.27 13.68 -26.25
CA LEU A 85 42.64 13.21 -27.60
C LEU A 85 44.13 13.48 -27.91
N THR A 86 44.87 12.46 -28.33
CA THR A 86 46.08 12.60 -29.17
C THR A 86 46.08 11.56 -30.30
N PRO A 87 46.49 11.92 -31.54
CA PRO A 87 46.34 11.06 -32.72
C PRO A 87 47.52 10.09 -32.94
N CYS A 88 47.22 8.89 -33.46
CA CYS A 88 48.20 7.90 -33.93
C CYS A 88 48.92 8.34 -35.22
N PRO A 89 50.21 8.00 -35.41
CA PRO A 89 50.92 8.21 -36.67
C PRO A 89 50.61 7.10 -37.70
N PRO A 90 50.71 7.37 -39.02
CA PRO A 90 50.37 6.42 -40.07
C PRO A 90 51.49 5.39 -40.32
N PRO A 91 51.17 4.19 -40.84
CA PRO A 91 52.16 3.16 -41.13
C PRO A 91 52.91 3.43 -42.45
N VAL A 92 54.23 3.16 -42.44
CA VAL A 92 55.17 3.30 -43.57
C VAL A 92 55.15 2.03 -44.44
N PRO A 93 55.19 2.12 -45.78
CA PRO A 93 55.17 0.95 -46.66
C PRO A 93 56.57 0.38 -46.90
N VAL A 94 56.71 -0.95 -46.87
CA VAL A 94 57.94 -1.66 -47.27
C VAL A 94 57.60 -2.68 -48.38
N PRO A 95 58.28 -2.68 -49.53
CA PRO A 95 57.91 -3.48 -50.69
C PRO A 95 58.46 -4.92 -50.56
N VAL A 96 57.67 -5.91 -50.97
CA VAL A 96 58.13 -7.30 -51.08
C VAL A 96 58.25 -7.67 -52.55
N THR A 97 59.49 -7.86 -52.98
CA THR A 97 59.90 -8.33 -54.30
C THR A 97 59.63 -9.84 -54.43
N LEU A 98 58.97 -10.25 -55.52
CA LEU A 98 58.71 -11.65 -55.84
C LEU A 98 59.96 -12.27 -56.49
N ALA A 99 60.56 -13.28 -55.87
CA ALA A 99 61.58 -14.13 -56.48
C ALA A 99 61.10 -15.59 -56.51
N MET A 100 60.86 -16.10 -57.72
CA MET A 100 60.58 -17.51 -57.98
C MET A 100 61.88 -18.27 -58.22
N THR A 101 62.12 -19.35 -57.48
CA THR A 101 63.08 -20.42 -57.84
C THR A 101 62.64 -21.77 -57.22
N PRO A 102 63.03 -22.91 -57.83
CA PRO A 102 62.13 -24.03 -58.07
C PRO A 102 62.12 -25.13 -57.01
N ARG A 103 61.03 -25.91 -57.04
CA ARG A 103 60.74 -27.10 -56.23
C ARG A 103 61.85 -28.15 -56.32
N ILE A 104 62.27 -28.66 -55.17
CA ILE A 104 62.79 -30.02 -55.01
C ILE A 104 62.06 -30.66 -53.84
N ALA A 105 61.46 -31.82 -54.11
CA ALA A 105 60.65 -32.60 -53.20
C ALA A 105 61.52 -33.22 -52.09
N SER A 106 61.21 -32.92 -50.83
CA SER A 106 61.53 -33.80 -49.71
C SER A 106 60.28 -33.96 -48.85
N LYS A 107 59.85 -35.22 -48.70
CA LYS A 107 58.82 -35.62 -47.75
C LYS A 107 59.36 -35.36 -46.35
N VAL A 108 58.91 -34.29 -45.71
CA VAL A 108 58.95 -34.15 -44.26
C VAL A 108 57.51 -33.97 -43.81
N SER A 109 56.99 -34.98 -43.12
CA SER A 109 55.68 -34.90 -42.48
C SER A 109 55.73 -33.86 -41.37
N VAL A 110 55.23 -32.66 -41.65
CA VAL A 110 54.90 -31.71 -40.60
C VAL A 110 53.46 -32.03 -40.17
N ASN A 111 53.35 -32.78 -39.07
CA ASN A 111 52.12 -32.92 -38.30
C ASN A 111 51.71 -31.52 -37.79
N MET A 112 50.96 -30.78 -38.60
CA MET A 112 50.12 -29.70 -38.09
C MET A 112 48.90 -30.38 -37.49
N ALA A 113 48.93 -30.61 -36.18
CA ALA A 113 47.76 -30.99 -35.42
C ALA A 113 46.75 -29.82 -35.46
N HIS A 114 46.02 -29.69 -36.57
CA HIS A 114 44.69 -29.11 -36.50
C HIS A 114 43.89 -30.08 -35.65
N HIS A 115 43.78 -29.79 -34.35
CA HIS A 115 42.76 -30.40 -33.53
C HIS A 115 41.44 -30.20 -34.25
N ILE A 116 40.90 -31.30 -34.79
CA ILE A 116 39.54 -31.35 -35.29
C ILE A 116 38.69 -31.04 -34.05
N HIS A 117 38.27 -29.79 -33.90
CA HIS A 117 37.23 -29.46 -32.94
C HIS A 117 36.03 -30.32 -33.36
N PRO A 118 35.46 -31.13 -32.44
CA PRO A 118 34.27 -31.91 -32.76
C PRO A 118 33.24 -30.95 -33.35
N SER A 119 32.72 -31.33 -34.52
CA SER A 119 31.74 -30.55 -35.30
C SER A 119 30.81 -29.80 -34.35
N LEU A 120 30.83 -28.46 -34.44
CA LEU A 120 29.93 -27.57 -33.71
C LEU A 120 28.54 -28.20 -33.69
N ARG A 121 28.03 -28.53 -32.49
CA ARG A 121 26.65 -28.97 -32.34
C ARG A 121 25.77 -27.92 -33.02
N PHE A 122 25.05 -28.31 -34.07
CA PHE A 122 24.05 -27.45 -34.69
C PHE A 122 23.09 -26.97 -33.58
N PRO A 123 22.78 -25.67 -33.51
CA PRO A 123 21.94 -25.13 -32.44
C PRO A 123 20.49 -25.65 -32.49
N ASP A 124 20.10 -26.29 -33.59
CA ASP A 124 18.75 -26.80 -33.83
C ASP A 124 18.43 -27.97 -32.89
N ARG A 125 17.39 -27.79 -32.07
CA ARG A 125 16.87 -28.79 -31.14
C ARG A 125 15.55 -29.34 -31.66
N LYS A 126 15.30 -30.63 -31.42
CA LYS A 126 13.97 -31.22 -31.68
C LYS A 126 12.96 -30.66 -30.68
N THR A 127 11.83 -30.18 -31.18
CA THR A 127 10.74 -29.62 -30.38
C THR A 127 9.72 -30.70 -30.06
N THR A 128 9.34 -30.82 -28.79
CA THR A 128 8.17 -31.61 -28.39
C THR A 128 6.90 -30.85 -28.78
N PRO A 129 5.86 -31.51 -29.34
CA PRO A 129 4.61 -30.82 -29.68
C PRO A 129 4.00 -30.10 -28.48
N VAL A 130 3.57 -28.85 -28.70
CA VAL A 130 2.79 -28.09 -27.71
C VAL A 130 1.36 -28.65 -27.71
N PRO A 131 0.72 -28.87 -26.55
CA PRO A 131 -0.67 -29.35 -26.47
C PRO A 131 -1.63 -28.48 -27.30
N GLU A 132 -2.56 -29.10 -28.04
CA GLU A 132 -3.46 -28.41 -28.97
C GLU A 132 -4.38 -27.39 -28.31
N ASP A 133 -4.69 -27.59 -27.03
CA ASP A 133 -5.51 -26.70 -26.20
C ASP A 133 -4.73 -25.52 -25.61
N THR A 134 -3.41 -25.44 -25.84
CA THR A 134 -2.59 -24.31 -25.38
C THR A 134 -3.01 -23.03 -26.12
N PRO A 135 -3.49 -21.99 -25.41
CA PRO A 135 -3.87 -20.73 -26.05
C PRO A 135 -2.69 -20.12 -26.81
N LYS A 136 -2.94 -19.69 -28.05
CA LYS A 136 -1.94 -19.00 -28.87
C LYS A 136 -1.87 -17.54 -28.48
N VAL A 137 -0.66 -16.98 -28.49
CA VAL A 137 -0.48 -15.53 -28.29
C VAL A 137 -1.11 -14.79 -29.47
N GLN A 138 -2.09 -13.95 -29.19
CA GLN A 138 -2.80 -13.14 -30.17
C GLN A 138 -3.36 -11.89 -29.50
N GLY A 139 -2.92 -10.72 -29.98
CA GLY A 139 -3.47 -9.43 -29.59
C GLY A 139 -4.75 -9.08 -30.34
N TYR A 140 -5.38 -7.97 -29.94
CA TYR A 140 -6.53 -7.40 -30.64
C TYR A 140 -6.12 -6.88 -32.04
N ASP A 141 -6.91 -7.20 -33.06
CA ASP A 141 -6.69 -6.75 -34.43
C ASP A 141 -7.51 -5.49 -34.72
N PHE A 142 -6.83 -4.34 -34.74
CA PHE A 142 -7.46 -3.04 -34.99
C PHE A 142 -8.04 -2.86 -36.40
N ASN A 143 -7.77 -3.77 -37.35
CA ASN A 143 -8.50 -3.76 -38.61
C ASN A 143 -10.01 -4.05 -38.42
N GLN A 144 -10.41 -4.61 -37.27
CA GLN A 144 -11.79 -4.86 -36.89
C GLN A 144 -12.49 -3.63 -36.28
N GLY A 145 -11.79 -2.49 -36.17
CA GLY A 145 -12.29 -1.26 -35.56
C GLY A 145 -11.92 -1.11 -34.08
N VAL A 146 -12.50 -0.11 -33.41
CA VAL A 146 -12.22 0.21 -32.00
C VAL A 146 -13.37 -0.32 -31.12
N ASP A 147 -13.16 -1.49 -30.52
CA ASP A 147 -14.03 -2.09 -29.52
C ASP A 147 -13.22 -2.36 -28.24
N HIS A 148 -13.48 -1.57 -27.20
CA HIS A 148 -12.75 -1.66 -25.93
C HIS A 148 -13.03 -2.96 -25.17
N HIS A 149 -14.24 -3.50 -25.28
CA HIS A 149 -14.59 -4.77 -24.64
C HIS A 149 -13.84 -5.92 -25.32
N ALA A 150 -13.84 -5.96 -26.65
CA ALA A 150 -13.10 -6.97 -27.41
C ALA A 150 -11.57 -6.83 -27.21
N LEU A 151 -11.06 -5.60 -27.10
CA LEU A 151 -9.67 -5.32 -26.74
C LEU A 151 -9.30 -5.87 -25.36
N LEU A 152 -10.08 -5.57 -24.31
CA LEU A 152 -9.79 -6.07 -22.96
C LEU A 152 -9.98 -7.58 -22.86
N LYS A 153 -10.91 -8.17 -23.62
CA LYS A 153 -11.05 -9.62 -23.73
C LYS A 153 -9.82 -10.28 -24.37
N SER A 154 -9.15 -9.62 -25.33
CA SER A 154 -7.95 -10.17 -25.96
C SER A 154 -6.74 -10.22 -25.01
N TYR A 155 -6.77 -9.47 -23.90
CA TYR A 155 -5.65 -9.43 -22.95
C TYR A 155 -5.29 -10.81 -22.40
N PHE A 156 -6.27 -11.70 -22.24
CA PHE A 156 -6.05 -13.10 -21.82
C PHE A 156 -4.99 -13.81 -22.70
N ASN A 157 -5.01 -13.56 -24.00
CA ASN A 157 -4.09 -14.16 -24.99
C ASN A 157 -2.96 -13.22 -25.43
N THR A 158 -2.80 -12.05 -24.83
CA THR A 158 -1.80 -11.06 -25.27
C THR A 158 -0.40 -11.33 -24.70
N GLY A 159 -0.31 -11.90 -23.48
CA GLY A 159 0.95 -12.20 -22.80
C GLY A 159 1.33 -11.22 -21.69
N PHE A 160 2.31 -11.60 -20.86
CA PHE A 160 2.82 -10.82 -19.72
C PHE A 160 1.71 -10.34 -18.77
N GLN A 161 1.73 -9.07 -18.31
CA GLN A 161 0.72 -8.55 -17.39
C GLN A 161 -0.66 -8.39 -18.03
N ALA A 162 -0.76 -8.30 -19.37
CA ALA A 162 -2.07 -8.30 -20.02
C ALA A 162 -2.81 -9.62 -19.73
N THR A 163 -2.13 -10.77 -19.84
CA THR A 163 -2.72 -12.06 -19.46
C THR A 163 -3.15 -12.08 -18.00
N ASN A 164 -2.36 -11.51 -17.07
CA ASN A 164 -2.77 -11.39 -15.67
C ASN A 164 -4.00 -10.49 -15.47
N VAL A 165 -4.16 -9.42 -16.26
CA VAL A 165 -5.39 -8.61 -16.24
C VAL A 165 -6.59 -9.43 -16.73
N GLY A 166 -6.45 -10.19 -17.81
CA GLY A 166 -7.51 -11.09 -18.30
C GLY A 166 -7.89 -12.16 -17.27
N LEU A 167 -6.90 -12.75 -16.60
CA LEU A 167 -7.11 -13.70 -15.51
C LEU A 167 -7.78 -13.04 -14.29
N ALA A 168 -7.41 -11.80 -13.96
CA ALA A 168 -8.04 -11.06 -12.87
C ALA A 168 -9.51 -10.74 -13.14
N ILE A 169 -9.86 -10.36 -14.38
CA ILE A 169 -11.26 -10.18 -14.82
C ILE A 169 -12.04 -11.49 -14.62
N GLN A 170 -11.48 -12.62 -15.08
CA GLN A 170 -12.11 -13.92 -14.92
C GLN A 170 -12.30 -14.28 -13.43
N GLU A 171 -11.29 -14.07 -12.59
CA GLU A 171 -11.34 -14.44 -11.18
C GLU A 171 -12.35 -13.57 -10.40
N ILE A 172 -12.44 -12.26 -10.69
CA ILE A 172 -13.46 -11.38 -10.09
C ILE A 172 -14.87 -11.80 -10.57
N ASN A 173 -15.05 -12.13 -11.86
CA ASN A 173 -16.33 -12.63 -12.35
C ASN A 173 -16.72 -13.97 -11.69
N ASN A 174 -15.75 -14.85 -11.41
CA ASN A 174 -16.01 -16.06 -10.62
C ASN A 174 -16.50 -15.72 -9.19
N MET A 175 -15.97 -14.68 -8.54
CA MET A 175 -16.47 -14.20 -7.25
C MET A 175 -17.93 -13.71 -7.37
N ILE A 176 -18.23 -12.91 -8.40
CA ILE A 176 -19.57 -12.37 -8.67
C ILE A 176 -20.57 -13.49 -8.95
N ASP A 177 -20.22 -14.45 -9.79
CA ASP A 177 -21.06 -15.60 -10.12
C ASP A 177 -21.29 -16.47 -8.90
N ARG A 178 -20.24 -16.74 -8.11
CA ARG A 178 -20.37 -17.46 -6.83
C ARG A 178 -21.31 -16.71 -5.89
N ARG A 179 -21.23 -15.38 -5.82
CA ARG A 179 -22.08 -14.55 -4.96
C ARG A 179 -23.56 -14.60 -5.35
N GLN A 180 -23.88 -14.82 -6.63
CA GLN A 180 -25.26 -14.91 -7.13
C GLN A 180 -25.92 -16.28 -6.94
N GLN A 181 -25.16 -17.30 -6.51
CA GLN A 181 -25.71 -18.62 -6.25
C GLN A 181 -26.67 -18.59 -5.04
N PRO A 182 -27.73 -19.42 -5.04
CA PRO A 182 -28.64 -19.50 -3.92
C PRO A 182 -27.98 -20.22 -2.73
N MET A 183 -28.13 -19.65 -1.53
CA MET A 183 -27.74 -20.32 -0.28
C MET A 183 -28.90 -21.14 0.28
N LYS A 184 -28.60 -22.32 0.83
CA LYS A 184 -29.55 -23.02 1.73
C LYS A 184 -29.64 -22.21 3.01
N ALA A 185 -30.84 -21.73 3.36
CA ALA A 185 -31.06 -21.06 4.63
C ALA A 185 -30.68 -22.02 5.77
N VAL A 186 -29.68 -21.64 6.57
CA VAL A 186 -29.41 -22.32 7.83
C VAL A 186 -30.40 -21.75 8.84
N ASN A 187 -31.20 -22.60 9.48
CA ASN A 187 -32.12 -22.20 10.54
C ASN A 187 -31.29 -21.71 11.74
N GLY A 188 -31.01 -20.41 11.77
CA GLY A 188 -30.26 -19.76 12.84
C GLY A 188 -30.78 -18.33 13.03
N PHE A 189 -30.93 -17.93 14.29
CA PHE A 189 -31.20 -16.55 14.67
C PHE A 189 -29.89 -15.76 14.57
N VAL A 190 -29.91 -14.62 13.87
CA VAL A 190 -28.80 -13.66 13.83
C VAL A 190 -29.29 -12.40 14.53
N ASP A 191 -28.65 -12.01 15.63
CA ASP A 191 -29.01 -10.80 16.41
C ASP A 191 -28.64 -9.48 15.68
N GLU A 192 -27.74 -9.54 14.71
CA GLU A 192 -27.35 -8.41 13.85
C GLU A 192 -28.21 -8.31 12.58
N ASP A 193 -28.28 -7.12 11.96
CA ASP A 193 -29.00 -6.88 10.70
C ASP A 193 -28.67 -8.00 9.69
N PRO A 194 -29.67 -8.80 9.26
CA PRO A 194 -29.46 -9.90 8.33
C PRO A 194 -28.69 -9.47 7.08
N SER A 195 -28.85 -8.22 6.63
CA SER A 195 -28.24 -7.71 5.41
C SER A 195 -26.71 -7.64 5.42
N THR A 196 -26.07 -7.81 6.59
CA THR A 196 -24.60 -7.81 6.74
C THR A 196 -23.99 -9.14 7.12
N CYS A 197 -24.78 -10.17 7.43
CA CYS A 197 -24.20 -11.46 7.77
C CYS A 197 -23.53 -12.10 6.54
N PRO A 198 -22.22 -12.40 6.60
CA PRO A 198 -21.51 -13.14 5.55
C PRO A 198 -22.17 -14.49 5.24
N CYS A 199 -22.85 -15.07 6.23
CA CYS A 199 -23.58 -16.32 6.13
C CYS A 199 -24.75 -16.28 5.13
N LEU A 200 -25.29 -15.09 4.80
CA LEU A 200 -26.39 -14.95 3.85
C LEU A 200 -25.92 -14.85 2.40
N ARG A 201 -24.64 -14.61 2.15
CA ARG A 201 -24.07 -14.52 0.79
C ARG A 201 -23.30 -15.79 0.47
N SER A 202 -23.41 -16.27 -0.78
CA SER A 202 -22.61 -17.41 -1.24
C SER A 202 -21.13 -17.10 -1.39
N CYS A 203 -20.77 -15.83 -1.58
CA CYS A 203 -19.40 -15.31 -1.52
C CYS A 203 -19.39 -13.98 -0.78
N THR A 204 -18.49 -13.82 0.19
CA THR A 204 -18.19 -12.55 0.87
C THR A 204 -16.95 -11.94 0.23
N ILE A 205 -17.09 -10.76 -0.37
CA ILE A 205 -16.01 -10.07 -1.08
C ILE A 205 -15.38 -9.02 -0.17
N PHE A 206 -14.10 -9.22 0.13
CA PHE A 206 -13.26 -8.32 0.90
C PHE A 206 -12.46 -7.45 -0.08
N LEU A 207 -12.55 -6.13 0.06
CA LEU A 207 -11.80 -5.17 -0.73
C LEU A 207 -10.84 -4.40 0.16
N SER A 208 -9.54 -4.44 -0.14
CA SER A 208 -8.56 -3.51 0.44
C SER A 208 -7.97 -2.57 -0.57
N TYR A 209 -7.65 -1.37 -0.11
CA TYR A 209 -6.97 -0.35 -0.88
C TYR A 209 -6.09 0.52 0.02
N THR A 210 -4.98 1.03 -0.51
CA THR A 210 -4.11 2.00 0.16
C THR A 210 -4.65 3.43 0.03
N SER A 211 -4.24 4.33 0.93
CA SER A 211 -4.71 5.73 0.99
C SER A 211 -4.61 6.47 -0.35
N ASN A 212 -3.50 6.32 -1.06
CA ASN A 212 -3.25 6.98 -2.33
C ASN A 212 -4.31 6.70 -3.42
N LEU A 213 -5.05 5.59 -3.31
CA LEU A 213 -6.13 5.26 -4.23
C LEU A 213 -7.44 6.03 -3.92
N ILE A 214 -7.55 6.57 -2.72
CA ILE A 214 -8.58 7.55 -2.37
C ILE A 214 -8.11 8.96 -2.70
N SER A 215 -6.80 9.26 -2.61
CA SER A 215 -6.22 10.52 -3.08
C SER A 215 -6.45 10.75 -4.57
N CYS A 216 -6.34 9.70 -5.39
CA CYS A 216 -6.57 9.78 -6.84
C CYS A 216 -8.05 9.51 -7.21
N GLY A 217 -8.34 9.42 -8.52
CA GLY A 217 -9.70 9.19 -9.05
C GLY A 217 -10.20 7.75 -8.98
N VAL A 218 -9.43 6.83 -8.36
CA VAL A 218 -9.92 5.47 -8.06
C VAL A 218 -10.99 5.49 -6.97
N ARG A 219 -11.03 6.54 -6.14
CA ARG A 219 -12.09 6.79 -5.16
C ARG A 219 -13.48 6.59 -5.75
N GLU A 220 -13.76 7.16 -6.92
CA GLU A 220 -15.08 7.10 -7.55
C GLU A 220 -15.44 5.66 -7.97
N SER A 221 -14.44 4.86 -8.38
CA SER A 221 -14.61 3.43 -8.68
C SER A 221 -14.92 2.63 -7.40
N ILE A 222 -14.20 2.89 -6.30
CA ILE A 222 -14.46 2.25 -5.00
C ILE A 222 -15.86 2.64 -4.48
N ARG A 223 -16.18 3.93 -4.51
CA ARG A 223 -17.49 4.47 -4.11
C ARG A 223 -18.63 3.80 -4.89
N TYR A 224 -18.46 3.58 -6.20
CA TYR A 224 -19.42 2.84 -7.01
C TYR A 224 -19.66 1.42 -6.52
N LEU A 225 -18.60 0.65 -6.22
CA LEU A 225 -18.76 -0.71 -5.70
C LEU A 225 -19.49 -0.73 -4.35
N VAL A 226 -19.17 0.23 -3.48
CA VAL A 226 -19.75 0.33 -2.14
C VAL A 226 -21.21 0.79 -2.21
N GLU A 227 -21.54 1.80 -3.02
CA GLU A 227 -22.91 2.28 -3.28
C GLU A 227 -23.84 1.15 -3.73
N HIS A 228 -23.35 0.28 -4.61
CA HIS A 228 -24.14 -0.79 -5.20
C HIS A 228 -24.05 -2.12 -4.45
N LYS A 229 -23.50 -2.14 -3.21
CA LYS A 229 -23.34 -3.35 -2.39
C LYS A 229 -22.65 -4.50 -3.14
N MET A 230 -21.64 -4.17 -3.94
CA MET A 230 -20.89 -5.12 -4.76
C MET A 230 -19.73 -5.78 -3.99
N VAL A 231 -19.35 -5.17 -2.87
CA VAL A 231 -18.38 -5.68 -1.89
C VAL A 231 -19.03 -5.69 -0.51
N ASP A 232 -18.46 -6.48 0.41
CA ASP A 232 -19.09 -6.78 1.70
C ASP A 232 -18.26 -6.30 2.89
N VAL A 233 -16.94 -6.17 2.74
CA VAL A 233 -16.01 -5.68 3.78
C VAL A 233 -14.94 -4.82 3.14
N LEU A 234 -14.63 -3.68 3.75
CA LEU A 234 -13.50 -2.82 3.35
C LEU A 234 -12.38 -2.86 4.39
N ALA A 235 -11.13 -2.79 3.95
CA ALA A 235 -10.02 -2.42 4.81
C ALA A 235 -9.09 -1.42 4.12
N THR A 236 -8.70 -0.38 4.85
CA THR A 236 -7.78 0.65 4.34
C THR A 236 -6.97 1.25 5.49
N THR A 237 -6.13 2.24 5.18
CA THR A 237 -5.34 3.02 6.14
C THR A 237 -6.07 4.31 6.51
N ALA A 238 -5.60 5.05 7.53
CA ALA A 238 -6.23 6.31 7.94
C ALA A 238 -6.39 7.31 6.79
N GLY A 239 -5.35 7.50 5.98
CA GLY A 239 -5.41 8.30 4.74
C GLY A 239 -6.54 7.91 3.78
N GLY A 240 -6.87 6.61 3.68
CA GLY A 240 -7.98 6.14 2.84
C GLY A 240 -9.37 6.43 3.39
N ILE A 241 -9.46 6.86 4.65
CA ILE A 241 -10.69 7.34 5.28
C ILE A 241 -10.75 8.85 5.21
N GLU A 242 -9.73 9.53 5.73
CA GLU A 242 -9.75 10.99 5.86
C GLU A 242 -9.79 11.70 4.51
N GLU A 243 -9.09 11.20 3.49
CA GLU A 243 -9.10 11.85 2.17
C GLU A 243 -10.44 11.69 1.44
N ASP A 244 -11.21 10.63 1.73
CA ASP A 244 -12.59 10.48 1.22
C ASP A 244 -13.52 11.53 1.81
N LEU A 245 -13.36 11.79 3.12
CA LEU A 245 -14.13 12.79 3.86
C LEU A 245 -13.71 14.20 3.46
N ILE A 246 -12.40 14.47 3.41
CA ILE A 246 -11.81 15.76 3.02
C ILE A 246 -12.26 16.15 1.62
N LYS A 247 -12.32 15.21 0.67
CA LYS A 247 -12.81 15.47 -0.70
C LYS A 247 -14.25 15.95 -0.77
N CYS A 248 -15.05 15.73 0.29
CA CYS A 248 -16.40 16.29 0.40
C CYS A 248 -16.41 17.75 0.90
N LEU A 249 -15.30 18.21 1.48
CA LEU A 249 -15.14 19.55 2.08
C LEU A 249 -14.29 20.47 1.20
N GLY A 250 -13.42 19.91 0.36
CA GLY A 250 -12.59 20.66 -0.56
C GLY A 250 -11.97 19.79 -1.66
N PRO A 251 -11.65 20.38 -2.82
CA PRO A 251 -11.09 19.66 -3.95
C PRO A 251 -9.60 19.31 -3.74
N VAL A 252 -9.16 18.27 -4.44
CA VAL A 252 -7.75 17.89 -4.63
C VAL A 252 -7.40 18.13 -6.08
N TYR A 253 -6.21 18.69 -6.33
CA TYR A 253 -5.82 19.13 -7.67
C TYR A 253 -4.73 18.26 -8.28
N LEU A 254 -4.61 18.30 -9.61
CA LEU A 254 -3.46 17.74 -10.30
C LEU A 254 -2.25 18.65 -10.15
N GLY A 255 -1.09 18.04 -10.00
CA GLY A 255 0.23 18.67 -9.97
C GLY A 255 1.24 17.79 -10.69
N ALA A 256 2.48 17.74 -10.18
CA ALA A 256 3.53 16.90 -10.71
C ALA A 256 4.42 16.33 -9.60
N PHE A 257 4.98 15.14 -9.84
CA PHE A 257 5.90 14.48 -8.90
C PHE A 257 7.14 15.31 -8.58
N THR A 258 7.58 16.14 -9.53
CA THR A 258 8.82 16.91 -9.47
C THR A 258 8.67 18.29 -8.81
N LEU A 259 7.46 18.67 -8.35
CA LEU A 259 7.26 19.94 -7.66
C LEU A 259 8.06 19.99 -6.35
N SER A 260 8.80 21.11 -6.16
CA SER A 260 9.65 21.39 -5.00
C SER A 260 8.85 21.31 -3.70
N GLY A 261 9.29 20.45 -2.77
CA GLY A 261 8.65 20.35 -1.46
C GLY A 261 8.74 21.66 -0.65
N LYS A 262 9.84 22.40 -0.79
CA LYS A 262 10.02 23.70 -0.12
C LYS A 262 8.98 24.71 -0.58
N ASP A 263 8.85 24.89 -1.89
CA ASP A 263 7.94 25.88 -2.48
C ASP A 263 6.49 25.54 -2.20
N LEU A 264 6.16 24.25 -2.18
CA LEU A 264 4.83 23.76 -1.85
C LEU A 264 4.49 24.01 -0.38
N TYR A 265 5.42 23.75 0.53
CA TYR A 265 5.26 24.03 1.96
C TYR A 265 5.03 25.53 2.23
N GLU A 266 5.85 26.41 1.63
CA GLU A 266 5.69 27.87 1.73
C GLU A 266 4.33 28.36 1.20
N LYS A 267 3.70 27.59 0.30
CA LYS A 267 2.38 27.88 -0.29
C LYS A 267 1.21 27.17 0.41
N GLY A 268 1.45 26.37 1.45
CA GLY A 268 0.40 25.58 2.11
C GLY A 268 -0.22 24.52 1.18
N LEU A 269 0.61 23.83 0.40
CA LEU A 269 0.19 22.76 -0.51
C LEU A 269 0.89 21.45 -0.16
N ASN A 270 0.12 20.42 0.20
CA ASN A 270 0.65 19.08 0.47
C ASN A 270 0.63 18.25 -0.82
N ARG A 271 1.76 17.61 -1.16
CA ARG A 271 1.87 16.79 -2.39
C ARG A 271 1.71 15.32 -2.09
N ILE A 272 0.81 14.67 -2.83
CA ILE A 272 0.61 13.21 -2.82
C ILE A 272 0.86 12.71 -4.25
N GLY A 273 2.07 12.22 -4.52
CA GLY A 273 2.50 11.85 -5.86
C GLY A 273 2.48 13.06 -6.81
N ASN A 274 1.59 13.03 -7.81
CA ASN A 274 1.29 14.14 -8.73
C ASN A 274 -0.05 14.83 -8.43
N THR A 275 -0.53 14.77 -7.19
CA THR A 275 -1.71 15.53 -6.74
C THR A 275 -1.35 16.50 -5.63
N LEU A 276 -2.17 17.53 -5.45
CA LEU A 276 -1.98 18.62 -4.50
C LEU A 276 -3.23 18.80 -3.64
N MET A 277 -3.03 18.71 -2.32
CA MET A 277 -4.03 18.92 -1.29
C MET A 277 -3.74 20.25 -0.57
N PRO A 278 -4.56 21.29 -0.74
CA PRO A 278 -4.40 22.55 0.00
C PRO A 278 -4.56 22.38 1.51
N GLU A 279 -3.78 23.12 2.31
CA GLU A 279 -3.86 23.11 3.77
C GLU A 279 -5.26 23.48 4.28
N ASP A 280 -5.94 24.44 3.62
CA ASP A 280 -7.32 24.84 3.90
C ASP A 280 -8.32 23.67 3.94
N ASN A 281 -8.02 22.56 3.26
CA ASN A 281 -8.85 21.37 3.31
C ASN A 281 -8.76 20.67 4.68
N TYR A 282 -7.58 20.65 5.29
CA TYR A 282 -7.36 20.13 6.64
C TYR A 282 -7.99 21.04 7.71
N ASP A 283 -7.96 22.36 7.52
CA ASP A 283 -8.66 23.30 8.40
C ASP A 283 -10.18 23.08 8.41
N LYS A 284 -10.78 22.84 7.23
CA LYS A 284 -12.21 22.48 7.13
C LYS A 284 -12.50 21.13 7.76
N PHE A 285 -11.60 20.16 7.59
CA PHE A 285 -11.73 18.84 8.18
C PHE A 285 -11.69 18.90 9.70
N ASP A 286 -10.77 19.70 10.27
CA ASP A 286 -10.68 19.97 11.69
C ASP A 286 -12.01 20.53 12.23
N GLN A 287 -12.50 21.63 11.62
CA GLN A 287 -13.75 22.26 12.01
C GLN A 287 -14.95 21.31 11.98
N TRP A 288 -15.00 20.41 10.99
CA TRP A 288 -16.04 19.39 10.86
C TRP A 288 -15.90 18.26 11.90
N MET A 289 -14.67 17.82 12.18
CA MET A 289 -14.42 16.66 13.04
C MET A 289 -14.58 16.96 14.53
N ARG A 290 -14.17 18.16 14.99
CA ARG A 290 -14.24 18.56 16.41
C ARG A 290 -15.61 18.33 17.09
N PRO A 291 -16.75 18.80 16.55
CA PRO A 291 -18.04 18.56 17.19
C PRO A 291 -18.41 17.07 17.26
N ILE A 292 -18.01 16.28 16.27
CA ILE A 292 -18.24 14.83 16.24
C ILE A 292 -17.45 14.16 17.37
N LEU A 293 -16.18 14.52 17.56
CA LEU A 293 -15.36 13.98 18.65
C LEU A 293 -15.91 14.31 20.04
N LYS A 294 -16.41 15.54 20.24
CA LYS A 294 -17.11 15.93 21.49
C LYS A 294 -18.29 15.00 21.78
N GLN A 295 -19.10 14.75 20.75
CA GLN A 295 -20.27 13.89 20.87
C GLN A 295 -19.88 12.42 21.11
N MET A 296 -18.84 11.93 20.43
CA MET A 296 -18.31 10.58 20.66
C MET A 296 -17.78 10.38 22.08
N LEU A 297 -17.06 11.37 22.63
CA LEU A 297 -16.56 11.33 24.00
C LEU A 297 -17.73 11.35 25.01
N LEU A 298 -18.75 12.18 24.76
CA LEU A 298 -19.96 12.22 25.59
C LEU A 298 -20.67 10.86 25.60
N GLU A 299 -20.88 10.24 24.43
CA GLU A 299 -21.49 8.92 24.28
C GLU A 299 -20.68 7.84 25.00
N GLN A 300 -19.35 7.87 24.89
CA GLN A 300 -18.47 6.96 25.62
C GLN A 300 -18.67 7.10 27.14
N ASN A 301 -18.69 8.33 27.66
CA ASN A 301 -18.73 8.59 29.09
C ASN A 301 -20.12 8.40 29.71
N THR A 302 -21.19 8.60 28.96
CA THR A 302 -22.57 8.59 29.48
C THR A 302 -23.38 7.37 29.09
N GLN A 303 -23.05 6.73 27.95
CA GLN A 303 -23.78 5.59 27.41
C GLN A 303 -22.93 4.31 27.37
N GLY A 304 -21.64 4.39 27.73
CA GLY A 304 -20.73 3.25 27.72
C GLY A 304 -20.33 2.78 26.32
N VAL A 305 -20.43 3.65 25.30
CA VAL A 305 -20.03 3.30 23.93
C VAL A 305 -18.53 3.02 23.89
N ARG A 306 -18.15 1.81 23.45
CA ARG A 306 -16.75 1.45 23.18
C ARG A 306 -16.45 1.69 21.71
N TRP A 307 -15.68 2.73 21.40
CA TRP A 307 -15.31 3.03 20.03
C TRP A 307 -14.24 2.06 19.54
N THR A 308 -14.40 1.62 18.29
CA THR A 308 -13.40 0.89 17.50
C THR A 308 -13.19 1.66 16.20
N PRO A 309 -12.09 1.45 15.45
CA PRO A 309 -11.90 2.11 14.17
C PRO A 309 -13.12 1.98 13.24
N SER A 310 -13.68 0.78 13.07
CA SER A 310 -14.86 0.61 12.22
C SER A 310 -16.11 1.36 12.72
N LYS A 311 -16.34 1.45 14.04
CA LYS A 311 -17.44 2.25 14.60
C LYS A 311 -17.23 3.75 14.39
N VAL A 312 -15.99 4.23 14.55
CA VAL A 312 -15.64 5.62 14.26
C VAL A 312 -15.87 5.93 12.78
N ILE A 313 -15.37 5.10 11.87
CA ILE A 313 -15.54 5.30 10.43
C ILE A 313 -17.02 5.25 10.04
N HIS A 314 -17.80 4.33 10.61
CA HIS A 314 -19.25 4.26 10.40
C HIS A 314 -19.96 5.53 10.90
N ARG A 315 -19.53 6.08 12.03
CA ARG A 315 -20.01 7.38 12.54
C ARG A 315 -19.66 8.51 11.58
N LEU A 316 -18.41 8.60 11.12
CA LEU A 316 -17.96 9.64 10.20
C LEU A 316 -18.71 9.58 8.85
N GLY A 317 -18.95 8.37 8.32
CA GLY A 317 -19.77 8.15 7.13
C GLY A 317 -21.22 8.62 7.28
N LYS A 318 -21.80 8.47 8.48
CA LYS A 318 -23.12 9.03 8.80
C LYS A 318 -23.10 10.56 8.79
N GLU A 319 -22.11 11.16 9.45
CA GLU A 319 -22.03 12.61 9.66
C GLU A 319 -21.66 13.38 8.39
N ILE A 320 -20.87 12.80 7.47
CA ILE A 320 -20.48 13.50 6.23
C ILE A 320 -21.68 13.68 5.29
N ASN A 321 -22.64 12.74 5.34
CA ASN A 321 -23.92 12.78 4.64
C ASN A 321 -23.84 13.24 3.17
N ASN A 322 -22.79 12.81 2.46
CA ASN A 322 -22.51 13.22 1.08
C ASN A 322 -22.45 11.98 0.17
N PRO A 323 -23.27 11.88 -0.89
CA PRO A 323 -23.31 10.73 -1.80
C PRO A 323 -22.04 10.53 -2.65
N GLU A 324 -21.10 11.47 -2.62
CA GLU A 324 -19.79 11.32 -3.25
C GLU A 324 -18.81 10.52 -2.36
N SER A 325 -19.11 10.33 -1.07
CA SER A 325 -18.22 9.65 -0.11
C SER A 325 -18.37 8.12 -0.14
N VAL A 326 -17.23 7.43 -0.13
CA VAL A 326 -17.14 5.98 0.12
C VAL A 326 -17.66 5.66 1.53
N CYS A 327 -17.21 6.40 2.55
CA CYS A 327 -17.62 6.19 3.94
C CYS A 327 -19.14 6.39 4.13
N TYR A 328 -19.75 7.36 3.44
CA TYR A 328 -21.20 7.55 3.44
C TYR A 328 -21.94 6.33 2.91
N TRP A 329 -21.53 5.80 1.75
CA TRP A 329 -22.16 4.61 1.20
C TRP A 329 -21.90 3.37 2.03
N ALA A 330 -20.71 3.26 2.63
CA ALA A 330 -20.39 2.18 3.55
C ALA A 330 -21.34 2.21 4.77
N TYR A 331 -21.56 3.38 5.36
CA TYR A 331 -22.58 3.59 6.40
C TYR A 331 -23.99 3.22 5.93
N LYS A 332 -24.45 3.79 4.80
CA LYS A 332 -25.81 3.56 4.27
C LYS A 332 -26.09 2.10 3.93
N ASN A 333 -25.08 1.38 3.49
CA ASN A 333 -25.19 -0.02 3.09
C ASN A 333 -24.74 -1.01 4.17
N ASN A 334 -24.38 -0.51 5.36
CA ASN A 334 -23.88 -1.28 6.49
C ASN A 334 -22.66 -2.16 6.12
N ILE A 335 -21.75 -1.61 5.30
CA ILE A 335 -20.48 -2.26 4.93
C ILE A 335 -19.42 -1.82 5.95
N PRO A 336 -18.87 -2.72 6.78
CA PRO A 336 -17.85 -2.36 7.75
C PRO A 336 -16.53 -1.98 7.05
N VAL A 337 -15.88 -0.95 7.59
CA VAL A 337 -14.59 -0.45 7.11
C VAL A 337 -13.57 -0.58 8.24
N PHE A 338 -12.55 -1.38 8.04
CA PHE A 338 -11.50 -1.63 9.04
C PHE A 338 -10.25 -0.81 8.76
N SER A 339 -9.72 -0.16 9.79
CA SER A 339 -8.44 0.56 9.74
C SER A 339 -7.73 0.43 11.08
N PRO A 340 -6.94 -0.64 11.32
CA PRO A 340 -6.34 -0.90 12.63
C PRO A 340 -5.34 0.19 13.06
N ALA A 341 -4.79 0.95 12.11
CA ALA A 341 -3.93 2.10 12.35
C ALA A 341 -4.65 3.42 11.99
N LEU A 342 -5.86 3.62 12.52
CA LEU A 342 -6.67 4.83 12.25
C LEU A 342 -6.01 6.13 12.73
N THR A 343 -5.04 6.06 13.64
CA THR A 343 -4.28 7.19 14.17
C THR A 343 -3.14 7.67 13.25
N ASP A 344 -2.87 6.99 12.13
CA ASP A 344 -1.73 7.28 11.26
C ASP A 344 -2.11 8.24 10.11
N GLY A 345 -2.52 9.47 10.45
CA GLY A 345 -2.98 10.49 9.51
C GLY A 345 -3.61 11.70 10.20
N ALA A 346 -4.25 12.57 9.43
CA ALA A 346 -4.94 13.76 9.92
C ALA A 346 -6.03 13.44 10.96
N ILE A 347 -6.70 12.28 10.86
CA ILE A 347 -7.61 11.79 11.92
C ILE A 347 -6.87 11.61 13.26
N GLY A 348 -5.64 11.09 13.22
CA GLY A 348 -4.78 10.93 14.38
C GLY A 348 -4.34 12.25 14.97
N ASP A 349 -3.95 13.21 14.13
CA ASP A 349 -3.64 14.58 14.55
C ASP A 349 -4.85 15.20 15.26
N MET A 350 -6.05 14.94 14.73
CA MET A 350 -7.27 15.40 15.36
C MET A 350 -7.56 14.76 16.71
N PHE A 351 -7.35 13.45 16.84
CA PHE A 351 -7.44 12.79 18.15
C PHE A 351 -6.43 13.37 19.15
N TYR A 352 -5.19 13.62 18.70
CA TYR A 352 -4.15 14.22 19.54
C TYR A 352 -4.57 15.60 20.05
N LEU A 353 -4.88 16.53 19.14
CA LEU A 353 -5.29 17.89 19.49
C LEU A 353 -6.55 17.91 20.36
N PHE A 354 -7.54 17.08 20.02
CA PHE A 354 -8.76 16.95 20.82
C PHE A 354 -8.48 16.45 22.24
N SER A 355 -7.57 15.49 22.41
CA SER A 355 -7.26 14.89 23.71
C SER A 355 -6.59 15.85 24.71
N VAL A 356 -5.90 16.89 24.21
CA VAL A 356 -5.30 17.95 25.03
C VAL A 356 -6.38 18.75 25.76
N GLU A 357 -7.49 19.03 25.08
CA GLU A 357 -8.62 19.80 25.61
C GLU A 357 -9.68 18.91 26.28
N ASN A 358 -9.85 17.68 25.78
CA ASN A 358 -10.94 16.75 26.13
C ASN A 358 -10.37 15.33 26.31
N PRO A 359 -9.65 15.06 27.41
CA PRO A 359 -8.97 13.78 27.60
C PRO A 359 -9.99 12.64 27.77
N GLY A 360 -9.57 11.44 27.35
CA GLY A 360 -10.26 10.18 27.69
C GLY A 360 -10.95 9.46 26.54
N LEU A 361 -10.94 9.97 25.30
CA LEU A 361 -11.45 9.21 24.15
C LEU A 361 -10.59 7.96 23.91
N ILE A 362 -11.20 6.79 23.85
CA ILE A 362 -10.51 5.51 23.65
C ILE A 362 -11.04 4.85 22.38
N VAL A 363 -10.12 4.41 21.52
CA VAL A 363 -10.45 3.66 20.29
C VAL A 363 -9.78 2.29 20.38
N ASP A 364 -10.57 1.25 20.61
CA ASP A 364 -10.13 -0.13 20.81
C ASP A 364 -10.01 -0.88 19.48
N ILE A 365 -8.81 -1.40 19.21
CA ILE A 365 -8.52 -2.19 18.01
C ILE A 365 -8.79 -3.69 18.19
N VAL A 366 -8.89 -4.17 19.43
CA VAL A 366 -9.06 -5.60 19.73
C VAL A 366 -10.46 -6.08 19.37
N GLU A 367 -11.48 -5.30 19.74
CA GLU A 367 -12.86 -5.60 19.32
C GLU A 367 -12.98 -5.61 17.78
N ASP A 368 -12.28 -4.70 17.09
CA ASP A 368 -12.36 -4.57 15.63
C ASP A 368 -11.75 -5.77 14.89
N VAL A 369 -10.57 -6.26 15.32
CA VAL A 369 -9.96 -7.45 14.72
C VAL A 369 -10.78 -8.71 15.00
N SER A 370 -11.40 -8.83 16.17
CA SER A 370 -12.35 -9.92 16.44
C SER A 370 -13.54 -9.88 15.49
N LYS A 371 -14.11 -8.70 15.24
CA LYS A 371 -15.21 -8.53 14.28
C LYS A 371 -14.79 -8.93 12.86
N LEU A 372 -13.64 -8.45 12.38
CA LEU A 372 -13.14 -8.82 11.05
C LEU A 372 -12.93 -10.33 10.90
N ASN A 373 -12.29 -10.96 11.89
CA ASN A 373 -12.03 -12.41 11.87
C ASN A 373 -13.35 -13.21 11.87
N ASN A 374 -14.32 -12.81 12.70
CA ASN A 374 -15.63 -13.45 12.75
C ASN A 374 -16.37 -13.36 11.41
N LEU A 375 -16.26 -12.23 10.70
CA LEU A 375 -16.84 -12.09 9.36
C LEU A 375 -16.23 -13.07 8.36
N ALA A 376 -14.90 -13.28 8.40
CA ALA A 376 -14.22 -14.25 7.54
C ALA A 376 -14.60 -15.69 7.90
N VAL A 377 -14.60 -16.04 9.20
CA VAL A 377 -14.97 -17.39 9.67
C VAL A 377 -16.41 -17.75 9.30
N ALA A 378 -17.34 -16.80 9.39
CA ALA A 378 -18.74 -17.01 9.05
C ALA A 378 -19.02 -17.07 7.53
N ALA A 379 -18.04 -16.73 6.67
CA ALA A 379 -18.23 -16.66 5.23
C ALA A 379 -18.27 -18.05 4.57
N ASN A 380 -19.35 -18.35 3.85
CA ASN A 380 -19.51 -19.59 3.06
C ASN A 380 -18.40 -19.78 2.02
N SER A 381 -18.07 -18.69 1.32
CA SER A 381 -16.92 -18.55 0.46
C SER A 381 -16.40 -17.12 0.60
N SER A 382 -15.11 -16.90 0.35
CA SER A 382 -14.56 -15.54 0.34
C SER A 382 -13.71 -15.26 -0.89
N GLY A 383 -13.84 -14.03 -1.40
CA GLY A 383 -12.98 -13.47 -2.42
C GLY A 383 -12.25 -12.26 -1.85
N VAL A 384 -10.95 -12.13 -2.15
CA VAL A 384 -10.16 -10.96 -1.76
C VAL A 384 -9.72 -10.17 -3.01
N ILE A 385 -10.00 -8.88 -3.01
CA ILE A 385 -9.52 -7.93 -4.02
C ILE A 385 -8.62 -6.93 -3.29
N ILE A 386 -7.33 -6.93 -3.62
CA ILE A 386 -6.32 -6.16 -2.89
C ILE A 386 -5.66 -5.17 -3.85
N LEU A 387 -5.87 -3.88 -3.61
CA LEU A 387 -5.27 -2.79 -4.37
C LEU A 387 -4.14 -2.15 -3.54
N GLY A 388 -2.90 -2.44 -3.91
CA GLY A 388 -1.72 -2.06 -3.12
C GLY A 388 -1.26 -3.16 -2.15
N GLY A 389 -0.73 -2.74 -0.99
CA GLY A 389 -0.07 -3.62 -0.01
C GLY A 389 -0.27 -3.15 1.43
N GLY A 390 0.75 -3.36 2.26
CA GLY A 390 0.78 -2.87 3.65
C GLY A 390 -0.26 -3.49 4.57
N VAL A 391 -0.66 -2.73 5.58
CA VAL A 391 -1.59 -3.21 6.62
C VAL A 391 -2.93 -3.65 6.05
N ALA A 392 -3.46 -2.94 5.03
CA ALA A 392 -4.76 -3.27 4.43
C ALA A 392 -4.74 -4.64 3.73
N LYS A 393 -3.66 -4.96 2.99
CA LYS A 393 -3.44 -6.30 2.42
C LYS A 393 -3.35 -7.35 3.53
N HIS A 394 -2.41 -7.15 4.46
CA HIS A 394 -2.10 -8.17 5.45
C HIS A 394 -3.29 -8.47 6.36
N HIS A 395 -4.06 -7.45 6.77
CA HIS A 395 -5.18 -7.59 7.69
C HIS A 395 -6.33 -8.43 7.10
N ILE A 396 -6.70 -8.20 5.82
CA ILE A 396 -7.70 -9.02 5.12
C ILE A 396 -7.21 -10.45 4.91
N CYS A 397 -5.96 -10.64 4.48
CA CYS A 397 -5.42 -11.98 4.28
C CYS A 397 -5.36 -12.76 5.58
N ASN A 398 -4.92 -12.13 6.67
CA ASN A 398 -4.83 -12.74 7.99
C ASN A 398 -6.21 -13.12 8.56
N ALA A 399 -7.25 -12.33 8.30
CA ALA A 399 -8.62 -12.70 8.65
C ALA A 399 -9.07 -13.97 7.92
N ASN A 400 -8.71 -14.11 6.64
CA ASN A 400 -9.03 -15.29 5.85
C ASN A 400 -8.23 -16.55 6.23
N THR A 401 -7.11 -16.43 6.96
CA THR A 401 -6.42 -17.60 7.52
C THR A 401 -7.32 -18.41 8.44
N TRP A 402 -8.19 -17.76 9.22
CA TRP A 402 -9.08 -18.42 10.18
C TRP A 402 -10.15 -19.32 9.55
N ARG A 403 -10.37 -19.21 8.23
CA ARG A 403 -11.26 -20.07 7.44
C ARG A 403 -10.50 -21.02 6.49
N ASN A 404 -9.21 -21.24 6.76
CA ASN A 404 -8.26 -21.99 5.92
C ASN A 404 -8.06 -21.36 4.53
N GLY A 405 -8.11 -20.03 4.45
CA GLY A 405 -7.77 -19.24 3.28
C GLY A 405 -8.96 -18.78 2.43
N ALA A 406 -8.72 -17.73 1.64
CA ALA A 406 -9.68 -17.25 0.64
C ALA A 406 -9.83 -18.23 -0.53
N ASP A 407 -11.04 -18.32 -1.09
CA ASP A 407 -11.34 -19.19 -2.24
C ASP A 407 -10.93 -18.53 -3.58
N PHE A 408 -10.99 -17.20 -3.64
CA PHE A 408 -10.59 -16.40 -4.80
C PHE A 408 -9.69 -15.26 -4.34
N ALA A 409 -8.69 -14.89 -5.15
CA ALA A 409 -7.81 -13.76 -4.81
C ALA A 409 -7.27 -13.02 -6.05
N VAL A 410 -7.41 -11.70 -6.04
CA VAL A 410 -6.83 -10.81 -7.05
C VAL A 410 -6.06 -9.68 -6.35
N TYR A 411 -4.76 -9.59 -6.65
CA TYR A 411 -3.88 -8.52 -6.18
C TYR A 411 -3.52 -7.60 -7.35
N VAL A 412 -3.61 -6.29 -7.15
CA VAL A 412 -3.12 -5.27 -8.09
C VAL A 412 -2.18 -4.35 -7.32
N ASN A 413 -0.87 -4.51 -7.51
CA ASN A 413 0.12 -3.67 -6.84
C ASN A 413 1.45 -3.61 -7.60
N THR A 414 2.30 -2.67 -7.21
CA THR A 414 3.60 -2.41 -7.84
C THR A 414 4.78 -3.02 -7.06
N ALA A 415 4.53 -3.66 -5.91
CA ALA A 415 5.57 -4.16 -5.03
C ALA A 415 6.17 -5.48 -5.56
N LEU A 416 7.48 -5.64 -5.37
CA LEU A 416 8.29 -6.75 -5.87
C LEU A 416 8.74 -7.66 -4.73
N GLU A 417 9.02 -8.92 -5.03
CA GLU A 417 9.30 -9.94 -4.00
C GLU A 417 10.72 -9.91 -3.40
N PHE A 418 11.67 -9.25 -4.07
CA PHE A 418 13.11 -9.44 -3.79
C PHE A 418 13.58 -8.96 -2.41
N ASP A 419 12.83 -8.06 -1.77
CA ASP A 419 13.16 -7.48 -0.46
C ASP A 419 12.50 -8.23 0.71
N GLY A 420 11.72 -9.28 0.43
CA GLY A 420 11.01 -10.07 1.44
C GLY A 420 9.84 -9.34 2.10
N CYS A 421 9.33 -8.24 1.53
CA CYS A 421 8.19 -7.54 2.10
C CYS A 421 6.85 -8.25 1.81
N ASP A 422 5.93 -8.27 2.79
CA ASP A 422 4.59 -8.84 2.58
C ASP A 422 3.86 -8.12 1.43
N SER A 423 4.04 -6.81 1.26
CA SER A 423 3.45 -6.04 0.14
C SER A 423 3.83 -6.63 -1.23
N GLY A 424 5.08 -7.05 -1.39
CA GLY A 424 5.67 -7.55 -2.64
C GLY A 424 5.50 -9.05 -2.87
N ALA A 425 5.18 -9.80 -1.82
CA ALA A 425 4.94 -11.24 -1.87
C ALA A 425 3.94 -11.63 -2.98
N ARG A 426 4.27 -12.71 -3.69
CA ARG A 426 3.33 -13.34 -4.63
C ARG A 426 2.19 -14.02 -3.87
N PRO A 427 1.00 -14.20 -4.48
CA PRO A 427 -0.10 -14.89 -3.82
C PRO A 427 0.25 -16.31 -3.36
N ASP A 428 1.18 -16.98 -4.04
CA ASP A 428 1.67 -18.32 -3.67
C ASP A 428 2.32 -18.34 -2.28
N GLU A 429 2.99 -17.26 -1.86
CA GLU A 429 3.48 -17.15 -0.49
C GLU A 429 2.32 -17.17 0.52
N ALA A 430 1.22 -16.47 0.23
CA ALA A 430 0.02 -16.46 1.07
C ALA A 430 -0.67 -17.84 1.14
N VAL A 431 -0.50 -18.69 0.13
CA VAL A 431 -0.94 -20.10 0.18
C VAL A 431 -0.17 -20.87 1.26
N SER A 432 1.14 -20.66 1.40
CA SER A 432 1.96 -21.32 2.43
C SER A 432 1.50 -21.02 3.86
N TRP A 433 0.91 -19.85 4.09
CA TRP A 433 0.36 -19.41 5.38
C TRP A 433 -1.10 -19.80 5.59
N GLY A 434 -1.73 -20.46 4.62
CA GLY A 434 -3.18 -20.73 4.64
C GLY A 434 -4.04 -19.47 4.56
N LYS A 435 -3.48 -18.33 4.12
CA LYS A 435 -4.23 -17.07 3.86
C LYS A 435 -5.04 -17.18 2.55
N ILE A 436 -4.57 -18.01 1.61
CA ILE A 436 -5.26 -18.39 0.37
C ILE A 436 -5.33 -19.93 0.32
N ARG A 437 -6.41 -20.49 -0.21
CA ARG A 437 -6.58 -21.94 -0.33
C ARG A 437 -5.64 -22.55 -1.37
N THR A 438 -5.23 -23.80 -1.14
CA THR A 438 -4.34 -24.55 -2.03
C THR A 438 -4.95 -24.86 -3.40
N ASN A 439 -6.28 -24.86 -3.52
CA ASN A 439 -7.00 -25.08 -4.78
C ASN A 439 -7.48 -23.77 -5.45
N ALA A 440 -7.17 -22.60 -4.85
CA ALA A 440 -7.49 -21.31 -5.46
C ALA A 440 -6.61 -21.05 -6.69
N LYS A 441 -7.04 -20.13 -7.56
CA LYS A 441 -6.26 -19.69 -8.73
C LYS A 441 -5.91 -18.21 -8.60
N PRO A 442 -5.10 -17.84 -7.60
CA PRO A 442 -4.89 -16.44 -7.27
C PRO A 442 -4.10 -15.71 -8.36
N VAL A 443 -4.48 -14.47 -8.63
CA VAL A 443 -3.88 -13.64 -9.69
C VAL A 443 -3.22 -12.41 -9.09
N LYS A 444 -2.01 -12.07 -9.56
CA LYS A 444 -1.35 -10.79 -9.25
C LYS A 444 -1.06 -10.03 -10.55
N VAL A 445 -1.57 -8.80 -10.63
CA VAL A 445 -1.25 -7.83 -11.68
C VAL A 445 -0.21 -6.86 -11.14
N PHE A 446 0.96 -6.84 -11.75
CA PHE A 446 2.05 -5.91 -11.44
C PHE A 446 1.85 -4.59 -12.19
N ALA A 447 1.06 -3.68 -11.62
CA ALA A 447 0.70 -2.42 -12.25
C ALA A 447 0.20 -1.39 -11.22
N ASP A 448 0.16 -0.12 -11.64
CA ASP A 448 -0.54 0.94 -10.90
C ASP A 448 -2.06 0.73 -10.99
N ALA A 449 -2.72 0.65 -9.83
CA ALA A 449 -4.16 0.41 -9.75
C ALA A 449 -4.99 1.56 -10.32
N SER A 450 -4.45 2.80 -10.43
CA SER A 450 -5.12 3.91 -11.09
C SER A 450 -5.39 3.67 -12.58
N ILE A 451 -4.57 2.81 -13.22
CA ILE A 451 -4.75 2.41 -14.61
C ILE A 451 -5.64 1.18 -14.69
N ILE A 452 -5.35 0.15 -13.89
CA ILE A 452 -5.96 -1.17 -14.06
C ILE A 452 -7.33 -1.29 -13.40
N PHE A 453 -7.52 -0.72 -12.22
CA PHE A 453 -8.74 -0.98 -11.45
C PHE A 453 -10.02 -0.45 -12.12
N PRO A 454 -10.06 0.75 -12.72
CA PRO A 454 -11.23 1.18 -13.48
C PRO A 454 -11.58 0.24 -14.64
N LEU A 455 -10.57 -0.34 -15.31
CA LEU A 455 -10.77 -1.32 -16.39
C LEU A 455 -11.32 -2.65 -15.84
N LEU A 456 -10.82 -3.11 -14.69
CA LEU A 456 -11.38 -4.28 -14.01
C LEU A 456 -12.85 -4.06 -13.64
N VAL A 457 -13.19 -2.89 -13.06
CA VAL A 457 -14.58 -2.55 -12.72
C VAL A 457 -15.46 -2.53 -13.98
N ALA A 458 -14.96 -1.97 -15.08
CA ALA A 458 -15.68 -1.89 -16.35
C ALA A 458 -16.03 -3.28 -16.91
N GLU A 459 -15.14 -4.26 -16.80
CA GLU A 459 -15.29 -5.62 -17.36
C GLU A 459 -15.86 -6.65 -16.36
N THR A 460 -16.15 -6.23 -15.13
CA THR A 460 -16.67 -7.10 -14.08
C THR A 460 -17.93 -6.48 -13.45
N PHE A 461 -17.77 -5.79 -12.33
CA PHE A 461 -18.84 -5.22 -11.53
C PHE A 461 -19.82 -4.35 -12.32
N ALA A 462 -19.35 -3.51 -13.25
CA ALA A 462 -20.20 -2.63 -14.05
C ALA A 462 -21.05 -3.41 -15.06
N VAL A 463 -20.49 -4.39 -15.78
CA VAL A 463 -21.25 -5.26 -16.70
C VAL A 463 -22.37 -6.00 -15.96
N HIS A 464 -22.10 -6.41 -14.72
CA HIS A 464 -23.05 -7.14 -13.88
C HIS A 464 -23.99 -6.25 -13.06
N ALA A 465 -23.95 -4.92 -13.20
CA ALA A 465 -24.72 -3.98 -12.38
C ALA A 465 -26.23 -4.24 -12.42
N ASN A 466 -26.79 -4.49 -13.61
CA ASN A 466 -28.21 -4.80 -13.77
C ASN A 466 -28.59 -6.12 -13.08
N LYS A 467 -27.73 -7.14 -13.12
CA LYS A 467 -27.98 -8.44 -12.47
C LYS A 467 -27.87 -8.35 -10.94
N MET A 468 -26.94 -7.54 -10.44
CA MET A 468 -26.75 -7.36 -9.00
C MET A 468 -27.75 -6.38 -8.36
N THR A 469 -28.35 -5.48 -9.14
CA THR A 469 -29.38 -4.53 -8.66
C THR A 469 -30.82 -4.97 -8.91
N ALA A 470 -31.06 -5.99 -9.75
CA ALA A 470 -32.41 -6.48 -10.11
C ALA A 470 -33.27 -6.94 -8.92
N GLY A 471 -32.67 -7.22 -7.75
CA GLY A 471 -33.40 -7.44 -6.51
C GLY A 471 -34.18 -6.21 -5.98
N LYS A 472 -33.98 -5.01 -6.56
CA LYS A 472 -34.63 -3.76 -6.14
C LYS A 472 -35.94 -3.42 -6.87
N LYS A 473 -36.31 -4.11 -7.97
CA LYS A 473 -37.51 -3.72 -8.75
C LYS A 473 -38.83 -4.34 -8.29
N ASN A 474 -38.82 -5.28 -7.34
CA ASN A 474 -40.02 -5.97 -6.85
C ASN A 474 -40.14 -6.02 -5.32
N LYS A 475 -39.90 -4.91 -4.61
CA LYS A 475 -40.33 -4.75 -3.21
C LYS A 475 -40.78 -3.33 -2.92
#